data_AF-A0A3S3N6R3-F1
#
_entry.id   AF-A0A3S3N6R3-F1
#
_cell.length_a   1.000
_cell.length_b   1.000
_cell.length_c   1.000
_cell.angle_alpha   90.00
_cell.angle_beta   90.00
_cell.angle_gamma   90.00
#
_symmetry.space_group_name_H-M   'P 1'
#
loop_
_entity.id
_entity.type
_entity.pdbx_description
1 polymer ?
#
loop_
_entity_poly.entity_id
_entity_poly.type
_entity_poly.pdbx_seq_one_letter_code
_entity_poly.pdbx_strand_id
1 'polypeptide(L)'
;MAQATLTPNHHSIKAFHGLGLLVLLLLMQRAGATQFKVGGSSGWTVPTDPTAYNQWAQKNRFRIGDSLLFVYPPGKDSVLHVKKDDYYNCNTKSFLDSYNDGKHFFHVQPIGAHYFISGNEEKLPKK
;
A
#
# COMPACT_ATOMS: atom_id res chain seq x y z
N MET A 1 -56.55 16.00 34.96
CA MET A 1 -55.27 16.18 34.25
C MET A 1 -55.33 15.31 33.01
N ALA A 2 -55.55 15.89 31.82
CA ALA A 2 -55.51 15.15 30.56
C ALA A 2 -54.11 15.29 29.95
N GLN A 3 -53.38 14.19 29.80
CA GLN A 3 -52.10 14.18 29.06
C GLN A 3 -52.43 14.14 27.57
N ALA A 4 -52.02 15.18 26.83
CA ALA A 4 -52.09 15.20 25.38
C ALA A 4 -51.02 14.26 24.81
N THR A 5 -51.44 13.14 24.23
CA THR A 5 -50.58 12.26 23.45
C THR A 5 -50.30 12.89 22.08
N LEU A 6 -49.11 13.47 21.92
CA LEU A 6 -48.63 13.97 20.64
C LEU A 6 -48.26 12.77 19.74
N THR A 7 -49.12 12.43 18.78
CA THR A 7 -48.77 11.47 17.74
C THR A 7 -47.81 12.14 16.75
N PRO A 8 -46.67 11.52 16.41
CA PRO A 8 -45.71 12.14 15.50
C PRO A 8 -46.32 12.27 14.10
N ASN A 9 -46.25 13.47 13.52
CA ASN A 9 -46.75 13.74 12.18
C ASN A 9 -45.93 12.93 11.15
N HIS A 10 -46.61 12.28 10.20
CA HIS A 10 -46.02 11.45 9.15
C HIS A 10 -44.95 12.19 8.32
N HIS A 11 -45.06 13.52 8.18
CA HIS A 11 -44.03 14.35 7.56
C HIS A 11 -42.72 14.40 8.36
N SER A 12 -42.81 14.50 9.70
CA SER A 12 -41.66 14.49 10.59
C SER A 12 -40.95 13.13 10.58
N ILE A 13 -41.72 12.04 10.48
CA ILE A 13 -41.17 10.68 10.37
C ILE A 13 -40.39 10.50 9.05
N LYS A 14 -40.97 10.91 7.91
CA LYS A 14 -40.30 10.85 6.60
C LYS A 14 -39.03 11.70 6.54
N ALA A 15 -39.06 12.89 7.13
CA ALA A 15 -37.89 13.77 7.22
C ALA A 15 -36.78 13.14 8.07
N PHE A 16 -37.13 12.49 9.18
CA PHE A 16 -36.17 11.77 10.04
C PHE A 16 -35.53 10.58 9.33
N HIS A 17 -36.32 9.77 8.61
CA HIS A 17 -35.79 8.68 7.78
C HIS A 17 -34.90 9.19 6.65
N GLY A 18 -35.30 10.28 5.97
CA GLY A 18 -34.52 10.90 4.91
C GLY A 18 -33.17 11.43 5.40
N LEU A 19 -33.16 12.12 6.55
CA LEU A 19 -31.93 12.64 7.17
C LEU A 19 -31.03 11.50 7.66
N GLY A 20 -31.60 10.46 8.30
CA GLY A 20 -30.85 9.29 8.74
C GLY A 20 -30.19 8.53 7.60
N LEU A 21 -30.90 8.36 6.47
CA LEU A 21 -30.37 7.69 5.28
C LEU A 21 -29.28 8.54 4.58
N LEU A 22 -29.44 9.87 4.55
CA LEU A 22 -28.42 10.78 4.03
C LEU A 22 -27.13 10.73 4.87
N VAL A 23 -27.24 10.75 6.21
CA VAL A 23 -26.08 10.62 7.11
C VAL A 23 -25.39 9.27 6.91
N LEU A 24 -26.14 8.16 6.78
CA LEU A 24 -25.57 6.84 6.54
C LEU A 24 -24.78 6.77 5.21
N LEU A 25 -25.29 7.38 4.14
CA LEU A 25 -24.60 7.46 2.85
C LEU A 25 -23.32 8.29 2.93
N LEU A 26 -23.32 9.37 3.71
CA LEU A 26 -22.13 10.21 3.93
C LEU A 26 -21.05 9.52 4.76
N LEU A 27 -21.43 8.55 5.60
CA LEU A 27 -20.51 7.73 6.40
C LEU A 27 -19.90 6.55 5.63
N MET A 28 -20.36 6.27 4.41
CA MET A 28 -19.74 5.27 3.53
C MET A 28 -18.38 5.77 3.02
N GLN A 29 -17.34 5.62 3.84
CA GLN A 29 -15.97 5.80 3.38
C GLN A 29 -15.62 4.68 2.38
N ARG A 30 -15.03 5.01 1.23
CA ARG A 30 -14.46 4.02 0.31
C ARG A 30 -13.24 3.37 0.97
N ALA A 31 -13.40 2.17 1.51
CA ALA A 31 -12.30 1.28 1.83
C ALA A 31 -11.90 0.53 0.55
N GLY A 32 -10.79 0.92 -0.06
CA GLY A 32 -10.24 0.26 -1.24
C GLY A 32 -8.75 -0.03 -1.05
N ALA A 33 -8.33 -1.25 -1.35
CA ALA A 33 -6.93 -1.63 -1.45
C ALA A 33 -6.34 -1.08 -2.75
N THR A 34 -5.23 -0.36 -2.65
CA THR A 34 -4.50 0.17 -3.80
C THR A 34 -3.31 -0.72 -4.12
N GLN A 35 -3.09 -0.97 -5.40
CA GLN A 35 -1.87 -1.62 -5.87
C GLN A 35 -0.90 -0.57 -6.41
N PHE A 36 0.33 -0.58 -5.90
CA PHE A 36 1.40 0.30 -6.33
C PHE A 36 2.46 -0.49 -7.10
N LYS A 37 2.59 -0.22 -8.41
CA LYS A 37 3.69 -0.79 -9.19
C LYS A 37 5.01 -0.09 -8.83
N VAL A 38 5.93 -0.83 -8.23
CA VAL A 38 7.23 -0.33 -7.80
C VAL A 38 8.02 0.12 -9.02
N GLY A 39 8.59 1.34 -8.98
CA GLY A 39 9.30 1.93 -10.11
C GLY A 39 8.41 2.41 -11.27
N GLY A 40 7.08 2.36 -11.13
CA GLY A 40 6.14 2.83 -12.14
C GLY A 40 6.20 2.03 -13.44
N SER A 41 6.32 2.72 -14.59
CA SER A 41 6.39 2.07 -15.90
C SER A 41 7.61 1.15 -16.03
N SER A 42 8.75 1.57 -15.49
CA SER A 42 10.03 0.83 -15.56
C SER A 42 10.04 -0.47 -14.75
N GLY A 43 9.17 -0.61 -13.75
CA GLY A 43 9.17 -1.78 -12.87
C GLY A 43 10.42 -1.87 -11.99
N TRP A 44 10.77 -3.08 -11.59
CA TRP A 44 11.95 -3.36 -10.75
C TRP A 44 13.18 -3.59 -11.63
N THR A 45 13.97 -2.52 -11.78
CA THR A 45 15.22 -2.46 -12.56
C THR A 45 16.22 -1.49 -11.92
N VAL A 46 17.47 -1.48 -12.40
CA VAL A 46 18.44 -0.45 -12.01
C VAL A 46 17.99 0.90 -12.58
N PRO A 47 17.71 1.92 -11.76
CA PRO A 47 17.25 3.21 -12.25
C PRO A 47 18.44 4.04 -12.75
N THR A 48 18.20 4.92 -13.72
CA THR A 48 19.20 5.89 -14.18
C THR A 48 19.55 6.91 -13.09
N ASP A 49 18.55 7.33 -12.31
CA ASP A 49 18.72 8.16 -11.10
C ASP A 49 18.73 7.26 -9.86
N PRO A 50 19.84 7.19 -9.09
CA PRO A 50 19.93 6.38 -7.87
C PRO A 50 18.87 6.70 -6.82
N THR A 51 18.26 7.89 -6.88
CA THR A 51 17.23 8.33 -5.93
C THR A 51 15.79 8.01 -6.37
N ALA A 52 15.60 7.47 -7.58
CA ALA A 52 14.28 7.30 -8.21
C ALA A 52 13.29 6.48 -7.35
N TYR A 53 13.72 5.38 -6.73
CA TYR A 53 12.84 4.58 -5.87
C TYR A 53 12.45 5.29 -4.58
N ASN A 54 13.36 6.06 -3.99
CA ASN A 54 13.08 6.86 -2.80
C ASN A 54 12.09 7.98 -3.12
N GLN A 55 12.28 8.68 -4.24
CA GLN A 55 11.32 9.69 -4.72
C GLN A 55 9.95 9.07 -5.02
N TRP A 56 9.92 7.88 -5.65
CA TRP A 56 8.68 7.15 -5.90
C TRP A 56 7.97 6.80 -4.60
N ALA A 57 8.70 6.27 -3.61
CA ALA A 57 8.12 5.92 -2.31
C ALA A 57 7.57 7.15 -1.58
N GLN A 58 8.29 8.29 -1.61
CA GLN A 58 7.86 9.55 -1.00
C GLN A 58 6.60 10.15 -1.65
N LYS A 59 6.38 9.91 -2.95
CA LYS A 59 5.20 10.40 -3.67
C LYS A 59 3.94 9.56 -3.41
N ASN A 60 4.08 8.35 -2.90
CA ASN A 60 2.98 7.43 -2.65
C ASN A 60 2.66 7.36 -1.15
N ARG A 61 1.38 7.15 -0.82
CA ARG A 61 0.92 6.93 0.56
C ARG A 61 0.43 5.50 0.69
N PHE A 62 1.20 4.66 1.38
CA PHE A 62 0.87 3.26 1.61
C PHE A 62 0.00 3.11 2.87
N ARG A 63 -1.01 2.26 2.79
CA ARG A 63 -1.93 1.92 3.88
C ARG A 63 -2.01 0.41 4.06
N ILE A 64 -2.46 -0.03 5.23
CA ILE A 64 -2.78 -1.43 5.47
C ILE A 64 -3.85 -1.88 4.47
N GLY A 65 -3.61 -3.03 3.83
CA GLY A 65 -4.46 -3.56 2.78
C GLY A 65 -3.98 -3.19 1.37
N ASP A 66 -3.10 -2.20 1.22
CA ASP A 66 -2.45 -1.93 -0.07
C ASP A 66 -1.41 -3.01 -0.40
N SER A 67 -1.00 -3.05 -1.67
CA SER A 67 0.06 -3.95 -2.14
C SER A 67 1.11 -3.24 -2.98
N LEU A 68 2.36 -3.68 -2.85
CA LEU A 68 3.47 -3.31 -3.72
C LEU A 68 3.64 -4.41 -4.77
N LEU A 69 3.51 -4.05 -6.04
CA LEU A 69 3.73 -4.94 -7.17
C LEU A 69 5.15 -4.76 -7.70
N PHE A 70 5.98 -5.77 -7.50
CA PHE A 70 7.28 -5.89 -8.12
C PHE A 70 7.15 -6.65 -9.43
N VAL A 71 7.74 -6.11 -10.50
CA VAL A 71 7.78 -6.75 -11.82
C VAL A 71 9.20 -6.70 -12.33
N TYR A 72 9.79 -7.86 -12.60
CA TYR A 72 11.17 -8.02 -13.04
C TYR A 72 11.29 -9.28 -13.92
N PRO A 73 12.24 -9.37 -14.86
CA PRO A 73 12.37 -10.55 -15.69
C PRO A 73 12.77 -11.78 -14.83
N PRO A 74 11.99 -12.89 -14.86
CA PRO A 74 12.34 -14.10 -14.15
C PRO A 74 13.75 -14.59 -14.49
N GLY A 75 14.50 -15.04 -13.49
CA GLY A 75 15.87 -15.54 -13.66
C GLY A 75 16.94 -14.47 -13.95
N LYS A 76 16.57 -13.19 -14.08
CA LYS A 76 17.52 -12.05 -14.20
C LYS A 76 17.63 -11.23 -12.92
N ASP A 77 16.63 -11.33 -12.05
CA ASP A 77 16.58 -10.63 -10.79
C ASP A 77 15.67 -11.36 -9.79
N SER A 78 15.73 -10.91 -8.55
CA SER A 78 14.82 -11.23 -7.46
C SER A 78 14.65 -10.01 -6.56
N VAL A 79 13.62 -10.03 -5.72
CA VAL A 79 13.39 -9.02 -4.70
C VAL A 79 13.68 -9.66 -3.34
N LEU A 80 14.60 -9.07 -2.59
CA LEU A 80 14.89 -9.47 -1.21
C LEU A 80 14.24 -8.47 -0.26
N HIS A 81 13.40 -8.96 0.65
CA HIS A 81 12.91 -8.17 1.78
C HIS A 81 13.93 -8.29 2.92
N VAL A 82 14.52 -7.16 3.33
CA VAL A 82 15.70 -7.15 4.21
C VAL A 82 15.50 -6.23 5.41
N LYS A 83 16.38 -6.36 6.40
CA LYS A 83 16.46 -5.40 7.50
C LYS A 83 17.09 -4.09 7.02
N LYS A 84 16.87 -3.02 7.78
CA LYS A 84 17.41 -1.68 7.52
C LYS A 84 18.94 -1.69 7.31
N ASP A 85 19.69 -2.40 8.15
CA ASP A 85 21.15 -2.45 8.06
C ASP A 85 21.63 -3.21 6.82
N ASP A 86 20.93 -4.28 6.44
CA ASP A 86 21.22 -5.05 5.23
C ASP A 86 20.91 -4.24 3.96
N TYR A 87 19.87 -3.40 3.98
CA TYR A 87 19.58 -2.44 2.92
C TYR A 87 20.72 -1.43 2.73
N TYR A 88 21.17 -0.77 3.81
CA TYR A 88 22.26 0.22 3.71
C TYR A 88 23.60 -0.40 3.31
N ASN A 89 23.82 -1.67 3.67
CA ASN A 89 25.04 -2.39 3.33
C ASN A 89 24.96 -3.15 2.00
N CYS A 90 23.79 -3.15 1.33
CA CYS A 90 23.53 -3.96 0.14
C CYS A 90 23.85 -5.45 0.38
N ASN A 91 23.51 -5.98 1.56
CA ASN A 91 23.79 -7.35 1.94
C ASN A 91 22.73 -8.31 1.39
N THR A 92 23.05 -8.99 0.30
CA THR A 92 22.20 -10.00 -0.36
C THR A 92 22.13 -11.33 0.37
N LYS A 93 23.01 -11.57 1.35
CA LYS A 93 23.14 -12.86 2.04
C LYS A 93 22.25 -13.01 3.27
N SER A 94 21.71 -11.90 3.77
CA SER A 94 20.78 -11.83 4.90
C SER A 94 19.47 -11.21 4.44
N PHE A 95 18.41 -11.99 4.42
CA PHE A 95 17.08 -11.53 4.05
C PHE A 95 16.01 -12.19 4.91
N LEU A 96 14.89 -11.49 5.07
CA LEU A 96 13.68 -11.99 5.72
C LEU A 96 12.92 -12.91 4.76
N ASP A 97 12.80 -12.47 3.50
CA ASP A 97 12.14 -13.20 2.41
C ASP A 97 12.83 -12.92 1.08
N SER A 98 12.64 -13.85 0.12
CA SER A 98 13.15 -13.73 -1.25
C SER A 98 12.08 -14.13 -2.25
N TYR A 99 11.94 -13.34 -3.31
CA TYR A 99 10.94 -13.52 -4.34
C TYR A 99 11.63 -13.57 -5.71
N ASN A 100 11.45 -14.68 -6.43
CA ASN A 100 12.10 -14.97 -7.72
C ASN A 100 11.08 -15.35 -8.83
N ASP A 101 9.81 -15.04 -8.60
CA ASP A 101 8.67 -15.35 -9.47
C ASP A 101 8.53 -14.39 -10.66
N GLY A 102 9.32 -13.31 -10.72
CA GLY A 102 9.28 -12.25 -11.73
C GLY A 102 8.11 -11.28 -11.59
N LYS A 103 7.09 -11.64 -10.80
CA LYS A 103 5.96 -10.80 -10.47
C LYS A 103 5.47 -11.11 -9.06
N HIS A 104 5.85 -10.27 -8.12
CA HIS A 104 5.53 -10.48 -6.71
C HIS A 104 4.62 -9.39 -6.14
N PHE A 105 3.71 -9.78 -5.26
CA PHE A 105 2.80 -8.88 -4.54
C PHE A 105 3.15 -8.88 -3.06
N PHE A 106 3.74 -7.79 -2.59
CA PHE A 106 3.97 -7.59 -1.17
C PHE A 106 2.79 -6.83 -0.55
N HIS A 107 2.11 -7.43 0.41
CA HIS A 107 1.02 -6.77 1.13
C HIS A 107 1.60 -5.87 2.24
N VAL A 108 1.23 -4.59 2.23
CA VAL A 108 1.75 -3.61 3.19
C VAL A 108 1.30 -4.00 4.59
N GLN A 109 2.28 -4.20 5.49
CA GLN A 109 2.01 -4.60 6.86
C GLN A 109 1.79 -3.39 7.78
N PRO A 110 1.12 -3.57 8.94
CA PRO A 110 0.77 -2.46 9.84
C PRO A 110 1.95 -1.76 10.51
N ILE A 111 3.13 -2.40 10.57
CA ILE A 111 4.22 -1.97 11.45
C ILE A 111 5.49 -1.73 10.65
N GLY A 112 5.98 -0.49 10.72
CA GLY A 112 7.36 -0.14 10.39
C GLY A 112 7.65 0.15 8.92
N ALA A 113 8.93 0.40 8.66
CA ALA A 113 9.45 0.59 7.31
C ALA A 113 9.87 -0.76 6.73
N HIS A 114 9.53 -0.99 5.46
CA HIS A 114 9.95 -2.15 4.70
C HIS A 114 11.08 -1.79 3.74
N TYR A 115 12.11 -2.62 3.69
CA TYR A 115 13.29 -2.38 2.86
C TYR A 115 13.46 -3.51 1.86
N PHE A 116 13.67 -3.15 0.60
CA PHE A 116 13.81 -4.10 -0.50
C PHE A 116 15.08 -3.81 -1.29
N ILE A 117 15.83 -4.86 -1.62
CA ILE A 117 17.01 -4.79 -2.48
C ILE A 117 16.92 -5.84 -3.59
N SER A 118 17.69 -5.64 -4.67
CA SER A 118 17.81 -6.63 -5.72
C SER A 118 18.62 -7.81 -5.17
N GLY A 119 18.20 -9.04 -5.48
CA GLY A 119 19.03 -10.21 -5.17
C GLY A 119 20.13 -10.47 -6.20
N ASN A 120 20.21 -9.66 -7.25
CA ASN A 120 21.32 -9.67 -8.20
C ASN A 120 22.38 -8.64 -7.77
N GLU A 121 23.51 -9.12 -7.27
CA GLU A 121 24.62 -8.28 -6.79
C GLU A 121 25.18 -7.33 -7.86
N GLU A 122 25.11 -7.69 -9.14
CA GLU A 122 25.57 -6.83 -10.24
C GLU A 122 24.73 -5.56 -10.39
N LYS A 123 23.50 -5.57 -9.86
CA LYS A 123 22.55 -4.44 -9.90
C LYS A 123 22.64 -3.54 -8.68
N LEU A 124 23.44 -3.90 -7.68
CA LEU A 124 23.62 -3.10 -6.47
C LEU A 124 24.76 -2.07 -6.65
N PRO A 125 24.71 -0.94 -5.93
CA PRO A 125 25.83 0.00 -5.89
C PRO A 125 27.12 -0.71 -5.46
N LYS A 126 28.19 -0.50 -6.22
CA LYS A 126 29.52 -0.99 -5.84
C LYS A 126 30.08 -0.11 -4.72
N LYS A 127 30.58 -0.73 -3.65
CA LYS A 127 31.35 -0.05 -2.61
C LYS A 127 32.77 0.25 -3.07
#